data_AF-A0A925FGK2-F1
#
_entry.id   AF-A0A925FGK2-F1
#
_cell.length_a   1.000
_cell.length_b   1.000
_cell.length_c   1.000
_cell.angle_alpha   90.00
_cell.angle_beta   90.00
_cell.angle_gamma   90.00
#
_symmetry.space_group_name_H-M   'P 1'
#
loop_
_entity.id
_entity.type
_entity.pdbx_description
1 polymer ?
#
loop_
_entity_poly.entity_id
_entity_poly.type
_entity_poly.pdbx_seq_one_letter_code
_entity_poly.pdbx_strand_id
1 'polypeptide(L)'
;MPRSKSTPITSDNPVIAGPRASADRLYRAAAECVRQRQRYGALVEAGASEEEQKAALQVASLCDDLLQASIDAYEKAPVNGPSKDEEWYRKAINVWQSSRDYERRHSASDASTRRVGTASASGLKDLAMEYDLEASALLALQHTLSAYRKVSPDAHIEPATRVG
;
A
#
# COMPACT_ATOMS: atom_id res chain seq x y z
N MET A 1 -13.51 -31.51 -24.66
CA MET A 1 -13.52 -30.15 -24.06
C MET A 1 -12.14 -29.54 -24.25
N PRO A 2 -11.99 -28.43 -25.00
CA PRO A 2 -10.67 -27.83 -25.21
C PRO A 2 -10.30 -26.98 -23.99
N ARG A 3 -9.13 -27.25 -23.42
CA ARG A 3 -8.57 -26.52 -22.27
C ARG A 3 -8.14 -25.12 -22.75
N SER A 4 -8.67 -24.07 -22.12
CA SER A 4 -8.18 -22.69 -22.32
C SER A 4 -6.70 -22.63 -21.97
N LYS A 5 -5.88 -22.24 -22.95
CA LYS A 5 -4.47 -21.92 -22.75
C LYS A 5 -4.42 -20.57 -22.03
N SER A 6 -4.10 -20.57 -20.74
CA SER A 6 -3.74 -19.33 -20.04
C SER A 6 -2.53 -18.74 -20.74
N THR A 7 -2.72 -17.57 -21.36
CA THR A 7 -1.64 -16.76 -21.89
C THR A 7 -0.72 -16.35 -20.72
N PRO A 8 0.59 -16.58 -20.83
CA PRO A 8 1.53 -16.08 -19.83
C PRO A 8 1.47 -14.55 -19.88
N ILE A 9 1.33 -13.92 -18.71
CA ILE A 9 1.53 -12.48 -18.58
C ILE A 9 3.03 -12.27 -18.80
N THR A 10 3.41 -11.92 -20.03
CA THR A 10 4.78 -11.51 -20.36
C THR A 10 5.10 -10.25 -19.57
N SER A 11 5.84 -10.40 -18.48
CA SER A 11 6.39 -9.29 -17.70
C SER A 11 7.88 -9.12 -17.95
N ASP A 12 8.30 -9.13 -19.22
CA ASP A 12 9.65 -8.72 -19.61
C ASP A 12 9.56 -7.46 -20.47
N ASN A 13 9.34 -6.34 -19.79
CA ASN A 13 9.83 -5.08 -20.31
C ASN A 13 10.65 -4.42 -19.20
N PRO A 14 11.98 -4.54 -19.20
CA PRO A 14 12.82 -3.76 -18.31
C PRO A 14 12.83 -2.34 -18.88
N VAL A 15 11.73 -1.61 -18.72
CA VAL A 15 11.82 -0.16 -18.65
C VAL A 15 12.77 0.05 -17.48
N ILE A 16 13.99 0.49 -17.76
CA ILE A 16 14.91 1.01 -16.75
C ILE A 16 14.14 2.19 -16.15
N ALA A 17 13.36 1.92 -15.12
CA ALA A 17 12.49 2.87 -14.49
C ALA A 17 13.41 3.85 -13.79
N GLY A 18 13.61 5.01 -14.39
CA GLY A 18 14.33 6.10 -13.76
C GLY A 18 13.70 6.41 -12.38
N PRO A 19 14.41 7.12 -11.49
CA PRO A 19 13.98 7.36 -10.12
C PRO A 19 12.52 7.84 -9.98
N ARG A 20 12.05 8.65 -10.93
CA ARG A 20 10.67 9.13 -10.99
C ARG A 20 9.65 8.03 -11.30
N ALA A 21 9.92 7.16 -12.26
CA ALA A 21 9.02 6.06 -12.59
C ALA A 21 8.90 5.04 -11.43
N SER A 22 9.99 4.81 -10.70
CA SER A 22 9.98 4.04 -9.45
C SER A 22 9.16 4.72 -8.36
N ALA A 23 9.27 6.05 -8.22
CA ALA A 23 8.45 6.83 -7.30
C ALA A 23 6.95 6.77 -7.66
N ASP A 24 6.61 6.94 -8.94
CA ASP A 24 5.22 6.88 -9.42
C ASP A 24 4.62 5.46 -9.23
N ARG A 25 5.44 4.40 -9.37
CA ARG A 25 5.02 3.03 -9.05
C ARG A 25 4.74 2.88 -7.55
N LEU A 26 5.66 3.31 -6.69
CA LEU A 26 5.48 3.26 -5.24
C LEU A 26 4.23 4.04 -4.81
N TYR A 27 4.02 5.24 -5.36
CA TYR A 27 2.82 6.03 -5.14
C TYR A 27 1.54 5.26 -5.48
N ARG A 28 1.46 4.64 -6.66
CA ARG A 28 0.28 3.86 -7.09
C ARG A 28 0.01 2.67 -6.18
N ALA A 29 1.04 1.93 -5.79
CA ALA A 29 0.91 0.80 -4.87
C ALA A 29 0.39 1.25 -3.49
N ALA A 30 0.99 2.31 -2.94
CA ALA A 30 0.59 2.86 -1.65
C ALA A 30 -0.83 3.44 -1.66
N ALA A 31 -1.22 4.13 -2.74
CA ALA A 31 -2.58 4.66 -2.89
C ALA A 31 -3.63 3.55 -2.93
N GLU A 32 -3.34 2.44 -3.62
CA GLU A 32 -4.24 1.29 -3.69
C GLU A 32 -4.32 0.54 -2.36
N CYS A 33 -3.18 0.33 -1.68
CA CYS A 33 -3.15 -0.22 -0.32
C CYS A 33 -4.04 0.57 0.64
N VAL A 34 -3.87 1.89 0.70
CA VAL A 34 -4.70 2.78 1.52
C VAL A 34 -6.18 2.63 1.18
N ARG A 35 -6.53 2.65 -0.11
CA ARG A 35 -7.92 2.56 -0.57
C ARG A 35 -8.57 1.25 -0.14
N GLN A 36 -7.86 0.12 -0.27
CA GLN A 36 -8.41 -1.19 0.08
C GLN A 36 -8.50 -1.39 1.59
N ARG A 37 -7.55 -0.86 2.37
CA ARG A 37 -7.61 -0.86 3.84
C ARG A 37 -8.80 -0.06 4.36
N GLN A 38 -9.05 1.13 3.79
CA GLN A 38 -10.25 1.93 4.09
C GLN A 38 -11.54 1.22 3.69
N ARG A 39 -11.58 0.59 2.51
CA ARG A 39 -12.74 -0.18 2.04
C ARG A 39 -13.05 -1.35 2.96
N TYR A 40 -12.02 -2.10 3.40
CA TYR A 40 -12.19 -3.17 4.37
C TYR A 40 -12.73 -2.64 5.71
N GLY A 41 -12.13 -1.57 6.25
CA GLY A 41 -12.62 -0.92 7.48
C GLY A 41 -14.09 -0.50 7.39
N ALA A 42 -14.50 0.12 6.29
CA ALA A 42 -15.88 0.52 6.06
C ALA A 42 -16.87 -0.66 6.02
N LEU A 43 -16.46 -1.82 5.48
CA LEU A 43 -17.29 -3.03 5.48
C LEU A 43 -17.46 -3.61 6.88
N VAL A 44 -16.39 -3.60 7.69
CA VAL A 44 -16.44 -4.03 9.09
C VAL A 44 -17.36 -3.11 9.89
N GLU A 45 -17.22 -1.79 9.74
CA GLU A 45 -18.08 -0.79 10.42
C GLU A 45 -19.55 -0.91 10.01
N ALA A 46 -19.83 -1.21 8.74
CA ALA A 46 -21.18 -1.41 8.24
C ALA A 46 -21.82 -2.73 8.69
N GLY A 47 -21.08 -3.63 9.34
CA GLY A 47 -21.55 -4.96 9.71
C GLY A 47 -21.87 -5.83 8.49
N ALA A 48 -21.09 -5.69 7.40
CA ALA A 48 -21.22 -6.51 6.20
C ALA A 48 -21.03 -8.01 6.53
N SER A 49 -21.45 -8.90 5.63
CA SER A 49 -21.31 -10.34 5.86
C SER A 49 -19.85 -10.76 6.03
N GLU A 50 -19.60 -11.84 6.77
CA GLU A 50 -18.25 -12.39 6.95
C GLU A 50 -17.58 -12.73 5.61
N GLU A 51 -18.35 -13.18 4.62
CA GLU A 51 -17.87 -13.47 3.27
C GLU A 51 -17.36 -12.19 2.57
N GLU A 52 -18.11 -11.10 2.65
CA GLU A 52 -17.71 -9.80 2.09
C GLU A 52 -16.49 -9.23 2.79
N GLN A 53 -16.46 -9.29 4.12
CA GLN A 53 -15.32 -8.83 4.92
C GLN A 53 -14.07 -9.65 4.58
N LYS A 54 -14.19 -10.98 4.48
CA LYS A 54 -13.08 -11.88 4.13
C LYS A 54 -12.57 -11.62 2.71
N ALA A 55 -13.46 -11.46 1.74
CA ALA A 55 -13.08 -11.16 0.36
C ALA A 55 -12.37 -9.79 0.26
N ALA A 56 -12.87 -8.77 0.97
CA ALA A 56 -12.23 -7.45 1.02
C ALA A 56 -10.85 -7.50 1.70
N LEU A 57 -10.72 -8.24 2.80
CA LEU A 57 -9.44 -8.45 3.48
C LEU A 57 -8.41 -9.10 2.57
N GLN A 58 -8.80 -10.13 1.79
CA GLN A 58 -7.90 -10.76 0.82
C GLN A 58 -7.37 -9.77 -0.22
N VAL A 59 -8.23 -8.87 -0.72
CA VAL A 59 -7.81 -7.82 -1.65
C VAL A 59 -6.88 -6.82 -0.96
N ALA A 60 -7.17 -6.43 0.28
CA ALA A 60 -6.30 -5.55 1.05
C ALA A 60 -4.91 -6.18 1.21
N SER A 61 -4.83 -7.43 1.66
CA SER A 61 -3.55 -8.16 1.83
C SER A 61 -2.71 -8.22 0.55
N LEU A 62 -3.34 -8.47 -0.61
CA LEU A 62 -2.63 -8.43 -1.90
C LEU A 62 -2.03 -7.04 -2.20
N CYS A 63 -2.68 -5.98 -1.74
CA CYS A 63 -2.20 -4.62 -1.93
C CYS A 63 -1.08 -4.25 -0.94
N ASP A 64 -1.06 -4.82 0.26
CA ASP A 64 0.09 -4.69 1.17
C ASP A 64 1.31 -5.44 0.62
N ASP A 65 1.13 -6.65 0.10
CA ASP A 65 2.21 -7.37 -0.60
C ASP A 65 2.79 -6.56 -1.78
N LEU A 66 1.91 -5.92 -2.56
CA LEU A 66 2.31 -5.03 -3.66
C LEU A 66 3.04 -3.76 -3.15
N LEU A 67 2.61 -3.21 -2.02
CA LEU A 67 3.24 -2.06 -1.38
C LEU A 67 4.67 -2.43 -0.95
N GLN A 68 4.84 -3.53 -0.22
CA GLN A 68 6.15 -4.03 0.18
C GLN A 68 7.06 -4.28 -1.02
N ALA A 69 6.59 -4.94 -2.07
CA ALA A 69 7.36 -5.16 -3.29
C ALA A 69 7.76 -3.84 -3.99
N SER A 70 6.92 -2.81 -3.88
CA SER A 70 7.20 -1.49 -4.47
C SER A 70 8.16 -0.66 -3.62
N ILE A 71 8.15 -0.81 -2.29
CA ILE A 71 9.17 -0.26 -1.39
C ILE A 71 10.53 -0.84 -1.76
N ASP A 72 10.63 -2.18 -1.85
CA ASP A 72 11.88 -2.87 -2.18
C ASP A 72 12.42 -2.46 -3.56
N ALA A 73 11.53 -2.28 -4.54
CA ALA A 73 11.90 -1.83 -5.87
C ALA A 73 12.39 -0.37 -5.87
N TYR A 74 11.77 0.50 -5.07
CA TYR A 74 12.17 1.90 -4.92
C TYR A 74 13.56 2.01 -4.28
N GLU A 75 13.86 1.21 -3.25
CA GLU A 75 15.17 1.19 -2.59
C GLU A 75 16.31 0.73 -3.51
N LYS A 76 16.01 -0.18 -4.44
CA LYS A 76 16.99 -0.70 -5.42
C LYS A 76 17.14 0.18 -6.65
N ALA A 77 16.31 1.21 -6.82
CA ALA A 77 16.35 2.06 -7.99
C ALA A 77 17.69 2.83 -8.04
N PRO A 78 18.39 2.86 -9.19
CA PRO A 78 19.67 3.53 -9.29
C PRO A 78 19.51 5.03 -9.03
N VAL A 79 20.24 5.56 -8.05
CA VAL A 79 20.30 7.00 -7.69
C VAL A 79 21.19 7.78 -8.68
N ASN A 80 21.20 7.37 -9.95
CA ASN A 80 21.84 8.14 -11.01
C ASN A 80 20.83 9.18 -11.49
N GLY A 81 20.68 10.25 -10.69
CA GLY A 81 19.73 11.36 -10.86
C GLY A 81 18.95 11.61 -9.56
N PRO A 82 18.02 12.58 -9.51
CA PRO A 82 18.09 14.03 -9.74
C PRO A 82 18.74 14.76 -8.54
N SER A 83 18.82 16.10 -8.54
CA SER A 83 19.21 16.82 -7.30
C SER A 83 18.18 16.53 -6.20
N LYS A 84 18.64 16.34 -4.95
CA LYS A 84 17.77 16.28 -3.75
C LYS A 84 16.87 17.53 -3.61
N ASP A 85 17.17 18.59 -4.37
CA ASP A 85 16.43 19.84 -4.40
C ASP A 85 15.08 19.73 -5.14
N GLU A 86 14.94 18.74 -6.04
CA GLU A 86 13.69 18.56 -6.79
C GLU A 86 12.54 18.22 -5.85
N GLU A 87 11.47 19.01 -5.94
CA GLU A 87 10.34 18.92 -5.01
C GLU A 87 9.67 17.54 -5.06
N TRP A 88 9.48 16.99 -6.26
CA TRP A 88 8.89 15.66 -6.42
C TRP A 88 9.72 14.57 -5.74
N TYR A 89 11.05 14.69 -5.74
CA TYR A 89 11.94 13.71 -5.12
C TYR A 89 11.82 13.74 -3.60
N ARG A 90 11.75 14.94 -2.99
CA ARG A 90 11.49 15.09 -1.55
C ARG A 90 10.12 14.51 -1.16
N LYS A 91 9.08 14.73 -1.98
CA LYS A 91 7.76 14.12 -1.74
C LYS A 91 7.80 12.59 -1.91
N ALA A 92 8.55 12.07 -2.89
CA ALA A 92 8.74 10.63 -3.08
C ALA A 92 9.40 9.97 -1.86
N ILE A 93 10.45 10.60 -1.30
CA ILE A 93 11.09 10.13 -0.06
C ILE A 93 10.08 10.05 1.08
N ASN A 94 9.23 11.07 1.25
CA ASN A 94 8.21 11.06 2.29
C ASN A 94 7.20 9.91 2.08
N VAL A 95 6.78 9.64 0.84
CA VAL A 95 5.92 8.48 0.54
C VAL A 95 6.64 7.19 0.94
N TRP A 96 7.89 7.01 0.52
CA TRP A 96 8.69 5.83 0.87
C TRP A 96 8.84 5.63 2.38
N GLN A 97 9.15 6.69 3.13
CA GLN A 97 9.28 6.63 4.59
C GLN A 97 7.96 6.27 5.27
N SER A 98 6.84 6.90 4.88
CA SER A 98 5.53 6.59 5.44
C SER A 98 5.07 5.18 5.09
N SER A 99 5.34 4.70 3.86
CA SER A 99 5.02 3.33 3.45
C SER A 99 5.76 2.31 4.31
N ARG A 100 7.05 2.54 4.58
CA ARG A 100 7.84 1.66 5.46
C ARG A 100 7.36 1.66 6.91
N ASP A 101 6.97 2.82 7.43
CA ASP A 101 6.44 2.88 8.79
C ASP A 101 5.10 2.14 8.87
N TYR A 102 4.21 2.32 7.89
CA TYR A 102 2.97 1.56 7.80
C TYR A 102 3.22 0.06 7.75
N GLU A 103 4.06 -0.45 6.84
CA GLU A 103 4.36 -1.89 6.73
C GLU A 103 4.91 -2.48 8.03
N ARG A 104 5.79 -1.74 8.71
CA ARG A 104 6.33 -2.14 10.01
C ARG A 104 5.24 -2.24 11.08
N ARG A 105 4.32 -1.27 11.13
CA ARG A 105 3.18 -1.28 12.06
C ARG A 105 2.20 -2.40 11.73
N HIS A 106 1.86 -2.54 10.45
CA HIS A 106 0.97 -3.58 9.97
C HIS A 106 1.49 -4.97 10.35
N SER A 107 2.77 -5.24 10.09
CA SER A 107 3.43 -6.49 10.49
C SER A 107 3.43 -6.74 12.00
N ALA A 108 3.56 -5.68 12.81
CA ALA A 108 3.52 -5.76 14.27
C ALA A 108 2.11 -6.10 14.78
N SER A 109 1.08 -5.40 14.30
CA SER A 109 -0.33 -5.68 14.61
C SER A 109 -0.73 -7.10 14.24
N ASP A 110 -0.30 -7.56 13.06
CA ASP A 110 -0.52 -8.92 12.58
C ASP A 110 0.10 -9.98 13.50
N ALA A 111 1.35 -9.75 13.91
CA ALA A 111 2.04 -10.62 14.84
C ALA A 111 1.38 -10.63 16.22
N SER A 112 0.92 -9.48 16.71
CA SER A 112 0.20 -9.35 17.98
C SER A 112 -1.17 -10.05 17.93
N THR A 113 -1.92 -9.90 16.84
CA THR A 113 -3.21 -10.55 16.63
C THR A 113 -3.09 -12.07 16.69
N ARG A 114 -2.06 -12.64 16.07
CA ARG A 114 -1.79 -14.09 16.12
C ARG A 114 -1.49 -14.61 17.54
N ARG A 115 -1.04 -13.75 18.45
CA ARG A 115 -0.69 -14.11 19.84
C ARG A 115 -1.86 -13.97 20.82
N VAL A 116 -2.98 -13.40 20.39
CA VAL A 116 -4.12 -13.06 21.27
C VAL A 116 -4.97 -14.26 21.71
N GLY A 117 -4.76 -15.45 21.14
CA GLY A 117 -5.48 -16.68 21.51
C GLY A 117 -5.43 -17.07 23.00
N THR A 118 -4.55 -16.45 23.80
CA THR A 118 -4.43 -16.63 25.26
C THR A 118 -4.26 -15.31 26.04
N ALA A 119 -4.61 -14.17 25.44
CA ALA A 119 -4.27 -12.85 25.98
C ALA A 119 -5.02 -12.49 27.27
N SER A 120 -4.27 -11.95 28.24
CA SER A 120 -4.80 -11.27 29.42
C SER A 120 -5.34 -9.88 29.03
N ALA A 121 -6.04 -9.21 29.95
CA ALA A 121 -6.49 -7.82 29.75
C ALA A 121 -5.35 -6.86 29.37
N SER A 122 -4.12 -7.12 29.85
CA SER A 122 -2.92 -6.37 29.42
C SER A 122 -2.60 -6.62 27.94
N GLY A 123 -2.66 -7.88 27.49
CA GLY A 123 -2.40 -8.22 26.09
C GLY A 123 -3.42 -7.64 25.12
N LEU A 124 -4.69 -7.52 25.54
CA LEU A 124 -5.72 -6.84 24.75
C LEU A 124 -5.46 -5.32 24.65
N LYS A 125 -4.97 -4.70 25.73
CA LYS A 125 -4.58 -3.28 25.73
C LYS A 125 -3.39 -3.03 24.79
N ASP A 126 -2.39 -3.90 24.85
CA ASP A 126 -1.23 -3.81 23.96
C ASP A 126 -1.63 -3.99 22.50
N LEU A 127 -2.54 -4.94 22.21
CA LEU A 127 -3.09 -5.12 20.87
C LEU A 127 -3.83 -3.87 20.37
N ALA A 128 -4.68 -3.26 21.20
CA ALA A 128 -5.39 -2.03 20.84
C ALA A 128 -4.41 -0.89 20.51
N MET A 129 -3.34 -0.75 21.30
CA MET A 129 -2.30 0.24 21.05
C MET A 129 -1.55 -0.01 19.74
N GLU A 130 -1.27 -1.27 19.37
CA GLU A 130 -0.67 -1.56 18.06
C GLU A 130 -1.58 -1.16 16.90
N TYR A 131 -2.88 -1.45 16.99
CA TYR A 131 -3.85 -1.02 15.98
C TYR A 131 -3.97 0.52 15.87
N ASP A 132 -3.94 1.24 17.00
CA ASP A 132 -3.94 2.72 16.99
C ASP A 132 -2.70 3.28 16.27
N LEU A 133 -1.55 2.63 16.46
CA LEU A 133 -0.30 3.03 15.83
C LEU A 133 -0.28 2.70 14.33
N GLU A 134 -0.86 1.57 13.92
CA GLU A 134 -1.05 1.22 12.52
C GLU A 134 -1.99 2.21 11.82
N ALA A 135 -3.14 2.53 12.44
CA ALA A 135 -4.08 3.53 11.92
C ALA A 135 -3.42 4.90 11.75
N SER A 136 -2.58 5.30 12.72
CA SER A 136 -1.81 6.55 12.65
C SER A 136 -0.81 6.56 11.49
N ALA A 137 -0.11 5.44 11.26
CA ALA A 137 0.82 5.32 10.12
C ALA A 137 0.09 5.32 8.77
N LEU A 138 -1.07 4.67 8.68
CA LEU A 138 -1.91 4.68 7.49
C LEU A 138 -2.41 6.10 7.16
N LEU A 139 -2.79 6.88 8.18
CA LEU A 139 -3.16 8.28 8.01
C LEU A 139 -1.97 9.14 7.57
N ALA A 140 -0.79 8.94 8.13
CA ALA A 140 0.42 9.64 7.70
C ALA A 140 0.75 9.33 6.22
N LEU A 141 0.59 8.08 5.80
CA LEU A 141 0.74 7.68 4.39
C LEU A 141 -0.27 8.40 3.48
N GLN A 142 -1.53 8.53 3.88
CA GLN A 142 -2.54 9.29 3.13
C GLN A 142 -2.11 10.76 2.91
N HIS A 143 -1.55 11.39 3.92
CA HIS A 143 -1.06 12.77 3.81
C HIS A 143 0.12 12.89 2.84
N THR A 144 1.07 11.95 2.87
CA THR A 144 2.22 11.98 1.95
C THR A 144 1.83 11.67 0.51
N LEU A 145 0.88 10.76 0.30
CA LEU A 145 0.30 10.49 -1.03
C LEU A 145 -0.40 11.72 -1.61
N SER A 146 -1.21 12.40 -0.79
CA SER A 146 -1.89 13.64 -1.19
C SER A 146 -0.90 14.73 -1.57
N ALA A 147 0.24 14.82 -0.87
CA ALA A 147 1.30 15.76 -1.20
C ALA A 147 2.06 15.38 -2.48
N TYR A 148 2.31 14.08 -2.70
CA TYR A 148 2.98 13.60 -3.91
C TYR A 148 2.14 13.79 -5.18
N ARG A 149 0.82 13.53 -5.10
CA ARG A 149 -0.11 13.72 -6.22
C ARG A 149 -0.07 15.16 -6.77
N LYS A 150 0.16 16.16 -5.92
CA LYS A 150 0.24 17.57 -6.33
C LYS A 150 1.44 17.88 -7.23
N VAL A 151 2.54 17.13 -7.08
CA VAL A 151 3.81 17.34 -7.80
C VAL A 151 4.06 16.30 -8.90
N SER A 152 3.32 15.19 -8.89
CA SER A 152 3.29 14.18 -9.96
C SER A 152 1.83 13.74 -10.25
N PRO A 153 1.00 14.59 -10.89
CA PRO A 153 -0.40 14.26 -11.16
C PRO A 153 -0.56 13.02 -12.05
N ASP A 154 0.33 12.85 -13.02
CA ASP A 154 0.33 11.74 -13.98
C ASP A 154 0.60 10.37 -13.33
N ALA A 155 1.13 10.36 -12.11
CA ALA A 155 1.27 9.15 -11.32
C ALA A 155 -0.09 8.55 -10.92
N HIS A 156 -1.13 9.38 -10.86
CA HIS A 156 -2.49 8.94 -10.56
C HIS A 156 -3.19 8.47 -11.82
N ILE A 157 -3.57 7.20 -11.85
CA ILE A 157 -4.33 6.61 -12.96
C ILE A 157 -5.81 6.75 -12.62
N GLU A 158 -6.48 7.70 -13.24
CA GLU A 158 -7.94 7.78 -13.20
C GLU A 158 -8.52 6.54 -13.91
N PRO A 159 -9.59 5.92 -13.37
CA PRO A 159 -10.27 4.84 -14.07
C PRO A 159 -10.80 5.40 -15.40
N ALA A 160 -10.51 4.71 -16.51
CA ALA A 160 -10.98 5.10 -17.82
C ALA A 160 -12.49 5.33 -17.76
N THR A 161 -12.92 6.57 -18.00
CA THR A 161 -14.33 6.92 -18.14
C THR A 161 -14.87 6.03 -19.25
N ARG A 162 -15.83 5.15 -18.91
CA ARG A 162 -16.53 4.36 -19.91
C ARG A 162 -17.18 5.35 -20.86
N VAL A 163 -16.65 5.44 -22.08
CA VAL A 163 -17.33 6.11 -23.18
C VAL A 163 -18.59 5.29 -23.42
N GLY A 164 -19.74 5.88 -23.08
CA GLY A 164 -21.07 5.30 -23.29
C GLY A 164 -21.45 5.28 -24.76
#